data_AF-A0A955JKB0-F1
#
_entry.id   AF-A0A955JKB0-F1
#
_cell.length_a   1.000
_cell.length_b   1.000
_cell.length_c   1.000
_cell.angle_alpha   90.00
_cell.angle_beta   90.00
_cell.angle_gamma   90.00
#
_symmetry.space_group_name_H-M   'P 1'
#
loop_
_entity.id
_entity.type
_entity.pdbx_description
1 polymer ?
#
loop_
_entity_poly.entity_id
_entity_poly.type
_entity_poly.pdbx_seq_one_letter_code
_entity_poly.pdbx_strand_id
1 'polypeptide(L)'
;MPRLVIVSNRLPVSVKKVDGRLEFYPSAGGLATGLASYAKSGRNRWIGWPGMPSDDLDDAEKAQVVKELRKHNCHPVFLTQKQLNGFYNGYSNSVLWPLFHHMSVDSGDTPANWQMYKQVNQLYADTVASLAKSDDRLWVHDYQLMLVPEMMRVKWPKGRIGFFLHIPFPASEIFLTTKHAAELTKGLLGADLLGLHTGAYTNNFLDSCSELGIGVIGSRKVVLPERVVRVTDFPIGINYDKFADASKSFEVSIEYRKLLWKYRGKKVILTIDRLDPSKGLVGRLKAYRTLLKENPKLHGKVVMVMQAMPSRTEIPAYQKLRIDVDKLA
;
A
#
# COMPACT_ATOMS: atom_id res chain seq x y z
N MET A 1 -1.18 4.20 -28.19
CA MET A 1 -1.39 4.64 -26.80
C MET A 1 -0.03 4.82 -26.14
N PRO A 2 0.20 5.91 -25.39
CA PRO A 2 1.44 6.13 -24.66
C PRO A 2 1.67 5.04 -23.61
N ARG A 3 2.94 4.72 -23.34
CA ARG A 3 3.33 3.72 -22.34
C ARG A 3 3.08 4.23 -20.92
N LEU A 4 2.64 3.34 -20.03
CA LEU A 4 2.42 3.64 -18.62
C LEU A 4 3.62 3.16 -17.80
N VAL A 5 4.13 4.04 -16.93
CA VAL A 5 5.15 3.74 -15.92
C VAL A 5 4.47 3.77 -14.56
N ILE A 6 4.30 2.59 -13.98
CA ILE A 6 3.69 2.38 -12.66
C ILE A 6 4.80 2.42 -11.62
N VAL A 7 4.61 3.17 -10.54
CA VAL A 7 5.58 3.27 -9.46
C VAL A 7 4.88 3.02 -8.13
N SER A 8 5.35 2.03 -7.40
CA SER A 8 4.84 1.72 -6.06
C SER A 8 5.95 1.21 -5.16
N ASN A 9 5.75 1.30 -3.86
CA ASN A 9 6.77 0.83 -2.91
C ASN A 9 7.18 -0.63 -3.14
N ARG A 10 6.24 -1.55 -3.44
CA ARG A 10 6.56 -2.95 -3.75
C ARG A 10 6.29 -3.27 -5.21
N LEU A 11 7.13 -4.10 -5.81
CA LEU A 11 6.87 -4.74 -7.09
C LEU A 11 5.79 -5.84 -6.95
N PRO A 12 5.14 -6.26 -8.06
CA PRO A 12 4.23 -7.41 -8.06
C PRO A 12 4.95 -8.76 -7.94
N VAL A 13 6.28 -8.77 -8.06
CA VAL A 13 7.17 -9.91 -7.85
C VAL A 13 8.13 -9.55 -6.72
N SER A 14 8.27 -10.43 -5.74
CA SER A 14 9.20 -10.31 -4.63
C SER A 14 10.31 -11.36 -4.74
N VAL A 15 11.46 -11.07 -4.13
CA VAL A 15 12.65 -11.91 -4.12
C VAL A 15 12.96 -12.39 -2.71
N LYS A 16 13.32 -13.67 -2.58
CA LYS A 16 13.84 -14.30 -1.36
C LYS A 16 15.12 -15.05 -1.67
N LYS A 17 15.96 -15.20 -0.65
CA LYS A 17 17.17 -16.00 -0.70
C LYS A 17 16.91 -17.21 0.19
N VAL A 18 16.82 -18.38 -0.43
CA VAL A 18 16.53 -19.66 0.23
C VAL A 18 17.71 -20.58 -0.08
N ASP A 19 18.38 -21.08 0.95
CA ASP A 19 19.55 -21.95 0.82
C ASP A 19 20.62 -21.42 -0.16
N GLY A 20 20.86 -20.10 -0.11
CA GLY A 20 21.83 -19.41 -0.98
C GLY A 20 21.36 -19.15 -2.41
N ARG A 21 20.12 -19.48 -2.77
CA ARG A 21 19.55 -19.27 -4.11
C ARG A 21 18.45 -18.22 -4.10
N LEU A 22 18.38 -17.44 -5.16
CA LEU A 22 17.32 -16.45 -5.36
C LEU A 22 16.06 -17.12 -5.90
N GLU A 23 14.96 -16.94 -5.18
CA GLU A 23 13.61 -17.37 -5.57
C GLU A 23 12.69 -16.15 -5.76
N PHE A 24 11.81 -16.25 -6.76
CA PHE A 24 10.90 -15.17 -7.16
C PHE A 24 9.46 -15.62 -6.97
N TYR A 25 8.65 -14.82 -6.28
CA TYR A 25 7.26 -15.16 -5.96
C TYR A 25 6.35 -13.94 -6.13
N PRO A 26 5.05 -14.15 -6.41
CA PRO A 26 4.08 -13.07 -6.45
C PRO A 26 4.02 -12.33 -5.10
N SER A 27 4.06 -11.00 -5.13
CA SER A 27 3.93 -10.18 -3.94
C SER A 27 2.51 -10.25 -3.37
N ALA A 28 2.39 -10.38 -2.06
CA ALA A 28 1.11 -10.30 -1.37
C ALA A 28 0.62 -8.83 -1.29
N GLY A 29 -0.68 -8.60 -1.49
CA GLY A 29 -1.32 -7.30 -1.28
C GLY A 29 -2.37 -6.90 -2.32
N GLY A 30 -3.26 -5.98 -1.92
CA GLY A 30 -4.36 -5.48 -2.77
C GLY A 30 -3.87 -4.71 -4.00
N LEU A 31 -2.81 -3.89 -3.85
CA LEU A 31 -2.23 -3.12 -4.96
C LEU A 31 -1.69 -4.03 -6.07
N ALA A 32 -0.82 -4.98 -5.72
CA ALA A 32 -0.21 -5.90 -6.68
C ALA A 32 -1.30 -6.70 -7.43
N THR A 33 -2.34 -7.13 -6.71
CA THR A 33 -3.48 -7.85 -7.29
C THR A 33 -4.31 -6.97 -8.22
N GLY A 34 -4.62 -5.73 -7.80
CA GLY A 34 -5.46 -4.80 -8.55
C GLY A 34 -4.81 -4.26 -9.82
N LEU A 35 -3.48 -4.15 -9.83
CA LEU A 35 -2.72 -3.62 -10.97
C LEU A 35 -2.02 -4.69 -11.82
N ALA A 36 -2.11 -5.97 -11.45
CA ALA A 36 -1.45 -7.08 -12.16
C ALA A 36 -1.80 -7.13 -13.66
N SER A 37 -3.01 -6.73 -14.05
CA SER A 37 -3.45 -6.71 -15.45
C SER A 37 -2.67 -5.68 -16.29
N TYR A 38 -2.30 -4.53 -15.71
CA TYR A 38 -1.56 -3.48 -16.40
C TYR A 38 -0.10 -3.87 -16.67
N ALA A 39 0.50 -4.64 -15.76
CA ALA A 39 1.86 -5.17 -15.91
C ALA A 39 1.98 -6.16 -17.08
N LYS A 40 0.90 -6.91 -17.37
CA LYS A 40 0.85 -7.90 -18.45
C LYS A 40 0.79 -7.28 -19.85
N SER A 41 0.36 -6.02 -19.97
CA SER A 41 0.41 -5.32 -21.25
C SER A 41 1.87 -4.97 -21.56
N GLY A 42 2.49 -5.70 -22.49
CA GLY A 42 3.96 -5.82 -22.66
C GLY A 42 4.76 -4.54 -22.96
N ARG A 43 4.14 -3.36 -22.94
CA ARG A 43 4.83 -2.07 -23.04
C ARG A 43 4.98 -1.35 -21.70
N ASN A 44 4.10 -1.62 -20.73
CA ASN A 44 4.10 -0.90 -19.46
C ASN A 44 5.30 -1.33 -18.61
N ARG A 45 5.80 -0.41 -17.77
CA ARG A 45 6.89 -0.67 -16.84
C ARG A 45 6.39 -0.52 -15.41
N TRP A 46 6.91 -1.35 -14.52
CA TRP A 46 6.64 -1.23 -13.08
C TRP A 46 7.95 -1.05 -12.32
N ILE A 47 8.05 0.05 -11.57
CA ILE A 47 9.20 0.37 -10.73
C ILE A 47 8.81 0.18 -9.26
N GLY A 48 9.66 -0.50 -8.48
CA GLY A 48 9.40 -0.74 -7.06
C GLY A 48 10.49 -1.53 -6.35
N TRP A 49 10.41 -1.63 -5.02
CA TRP A 49 11.33 -2.46 -4.24
C TRP A 49 11.00 -3.96 -4.41
N PRO A 50 12.01 -4.83 -4.64
CA PRO A 50 11.82 -6.28 -4.85
C PRO A 50 11.57 -7.08 -3.56
N GLY A 51 11.44 -6.44 -2.40
CA GLY A 51 11.05 -7.13 -1.17
C GLY A 51 12.21 -7.68 -0.33
N MET A 52 13.46 -7.44 -0.71
CA MET A 52 14.67 -7.81 0.04
C MET A 52 15.62 -6.61 0.20
N PRO A 53 16.29 -6.47 1.36
CA PRO A 53 17.36 -5.48 1.54
C PRO A 53 18.50 -5.69 0.53
N SER A 54 19.04 -4.60 -0.01
CA SER A 54 20.08 -4.66 -1.04
C SER A 54 21.47 -5.01 -0.50
N ASP A 55 21.65 -4.88 0.81
CA ASP A 55 22.82 -5.28 1.59
C ASP A 55 22.91 -6.81 1.76
N ASP A 56 21.81 -7.55 1.54
CA ASP A 56 21.79 -9.02 1.52
C ASP A 56 22.13 -9.61 0.15
N LEU A 57 22.42 -8.75 -0.83
CA LEU A 57 22.70 -9.11 -2.23
C LEU A 57 24.08 -8.60 -2.65
N ASP A 58 24.89 -9.49 -3.21
CA ASP A 58 26.09 -9.07 -3.94
C ASP A 58 25.75 -8.48 -5.33
N ASP A 59 26.75 -8.00 -6.05
CA ASP A 59 26.55 -7.36 -7.35
C ASP A 59 26.09 -8.33 -8.46
N ALA A 60 26.52 -9.59 -8.40
CA ALA A 60 26.08 -10.62 -9.34
C ALA A 60 24.61 -10.98 -9.08
N GLU A 61 24.21 -11.10 -7.81
CA GLU A 61 22.85 -11.34 -7.38
C GLU A 61 21.94 -10.16 -7.74
N LYS A 62 22.37 -8.90 -7.54
CA LYS A 62 21.62 -7.72 -8.01
C LYS A 62 21.41 -7.75 -9.52
N ALA A 63 22.45 -8.10 -10.29
CA ALA A 63 22.35 -8.22 -11.74
C ALA A 63 21.36 -9.33 -12.15
N GLN A 64 21.37 -10.47 -11.46
CA GLN A 64 20.39 -11.54 -11.65
C GLN A 64 18.97 -11.08 -11.35
N VAL A 65 18.74 -10.39 -10.23
CA VAL A 65 17.43 -9.81 -9.88
C VAL A 65 16.93 -8.87 -10.97
N VAL A 66 17.78 -7.95 -11.45
CA VAL A 66 17.42 -7.05 -12.56
C VAL A 66 17.04 -7.83 -13.82
N LYS A 67 17.82 -8.86 -14.18
CA LYS A 67 17.58 -9.68 -15.37
C LYS A 67 16.24 -10.43 -15.29
N GLU A 68 15.93 -11.04 -14.16
CA GLU A 68 14.69 -11.79 -13.97
C GLU A 68 13.47 -10.87 -13.92
N LEU A 69 13.53 -9.75 -13.20
CA LEU A 69 12.42 -8.80 -13.12
C LEU A 69 12.09 -8.14 -14.47
N ARG A 70 13.10 -7.92 -15.32
CA ARG A 70 12.89 -7.40 -16.68
C ARG A 70 12.01 -8.30 -17.55
N LYS A 71 11.99 -9.62 -17.31
CA LYS A 71 11.08 -10.55 -18.01
C LYS A 71 9.60 -10.24 -17.74
N HIS A 72 9.32 -9.53 -16.65
CA HIS A 72 7.98 -9.09 -16.23
C HIS A 72 7.79 -7.57 -16.38
N ASN A 73 8.64 -6.89 -17.16
CA ASN A 73 8.69 -5.43 -17.26
C ASN A 73 8.80 -4.71 -15.90
N CYS A 74 9.41 -5.38 -14.92
CA CYS A 74 9.63 -4.85 -13.59
C CYS A 74 11.08 -4.34 -13.46
N HIS A 75 11.23 -3.24 -12.73
CA HIS A 75 12.50 -2.55 -12.52
C HIS A 75 12.69 -2.30 -11.02
N PRO A 76 13.73 -2.88 -10.38
CA PRO A 76 13.90 -2.78 -8.95
C PRO A 76 14.43 -1.41 -8.52
N VAL A 77 13.92 -0.91 -7.40
CA VAL A 77 14.58 0.10 -6.57
C VAL A 77 15.21 -0.66 -5.40
N PHE A 78 16.53 -0.75 -5.39
CA PHE A 78 17.28 -1.40 -4.32
C PHE A 78 17.34 -0.50 -3.10
N LEU A 79 16.93 -1.02 -1.94
CA LEU A 79 16.91 -0.30 -0.67
C LEU A 79 17.70 -1.10 0.37
N THR A 80 18.57 -0.43 1.13
CA THR A 80 19.32 -1.05 2.22
C THR A 80 18.43 -1.29 3.44
N GLN A 81 18.84 -2.16 4.37
CA GLN A 81 18.12 -2.35 5.63
C GLN A 81 17.95 -1.03 6.40
N LYS A 82 18.97 -0.16 6.40
CA LYS A 82 18.90 1.17 7.02
C LYS A 82 17.80 2.04 6.40
N GLN A 83 17.67 2.01 5.07
CA GLN A 83 16.61 2.74 4.37
C GLN A 83 15.24 2.16 4.69
N LEU A 84 15.09 0.83 4.67
CA LEU A 84 13.84 0.17 5.04
C LEU A 84 13.40 0.53 6.47
N ASN A 85 14.34 0.55 7.40
CA ASN A 85 14.08 0.92 8.80
C ASN A 85 13.58 2.36 8.93
N GLY A 86 14.25 3.34 8.31
CA GLY A 86 13.87 4.75 8.46
C GLY A 86 12.66 5.16 7.63
N PHE A 87 12.58 4.71 6.36
CA PHE A 87 11.53 5.09 5.42
C PHE A 87 10.28 4.20 5.55
N TYR A 88 10.42 2.88 5.51
CA TYR A 88 9.27 1.98 5.43
C TYR A 88 8.71 1.68 6.82
N ASN A 89 9.54 1.20 7.75
CA ASN A 89 9.10 0.89 9.11
C ASN A 89 8.91 2.17 9.93
N GLY A 90 9.84 3.12 9.84
CA GLY A 90 9.81 4.39 10.55
C GLY A 90 8.72 5.32 10.04
N TYR A 91 8.98 6.09 8.99
CA TYR A 91 8.07 7.15 8.59
C TYR A 91 6.76 6.62 7.97
N SER A 92 6.84 5.71 6.99
CA SER A 92 5.64 5.25 6.27
C SER A 92 4.68 4.50 7.20
N ASN A 93 5.14 3.49 7.93
CA ASN A 93 4.25 2.61 8.70
C ASN A 93 4.07 3.00 10.17
N SER A 94 4.95 3.82 10.74
CA SER A 94 4.81 4.30 12.13
C SER A 94 4.36 5.77 12.24
N VAL A 95 4.32 6.52 11.12
CA VAL A 95 3.78 7.90 11.08
C VAL A 95 2.59 8.01 10.14
N LEU A 96 2.80 7.84 8.84
CA LEU A 96 1.74 8.07 7.83
C LEU A 96 0.58 7.09 7.99
N TRP A 97 0.87 5.79 8.15
CA TRP A 97 -0.16 4.78 8.33
C TRP A 97 -1.08 5.06 9.53
N PRO A 98 -0.59 5.24 10.77
CA PRO A 98 -1.46 5.57 11.90
C PRO A 98 -2.21 6.90 11.71
N LEU A 99 -1.52 7.96 11.28
CA LEU A 99 -2.12 9.27 11.05
C LEU A 99 -3.33 9.19 10.11
N PHE A 100 -3.16 8.51 8.97
CA PHE A 100 -4.18 8.41 7.92
C PHE A 100 -5.32 7.44 8.29
N HIS A 101 -5.16 6.67 9.37
CA HIS A 101 -6.20 5.77 9.90
C HIS A 101 -6.75 6.25 11.25
N HIS A 102 -6.53 7.52 11.61
CA HIS A 102 -7.04 8.13 12.84
C HIS A 102 -6.55 7.40 14.11
N MET A 103 -5.34 6.87 14.04
CA MET A 103 -4.64 6.22 15.15
C MET A 103 -3.54 7.13 15.65
N SER A 104 -3.19 6.99 16.93
CA SER A 104 -2.06 7.72 17.51
C SER A 104 -0.77 7.41 16.76
N VAL A 105 -0.07 8.47 16.35
CA VAL A 105 1.28 8.39 15.82
C VAL A 105 2.25 8.11 16.96
N ASP A 106 3.13 7.14 16.77
CA ASP A 106 4.12 6.71 17.77
C ASP A 106 5.52 7.30 17.44
N SER A 107 6.57 6.78 18.07
CA SER A 107 8.01 7.09 17.96
C SER A 107 8.63 7.21 16.55
N GLY A 108 7.86 7.00 15.48
CA GLY A 108 8.33 7.11 14.10
C GLY A 108 8.62 8.54 13.63
N ASP A 109 8.00 9.57 14.22
CA ASP A 109 8.12 10.98 13.78
C ASP A 109 9.42 11.64 14.26
N THR A 110 10.53 11.15 13.73
CA THR A 110 11.88 11.68 13.98
C THR A 110 12.41 12.42 12.74
N PRO A 111 13.27 13.44 12.91
CA PRO A 111 13.94 14.08 11.79
C PRO A 111 14.72 13.09 10.92
N ALA A 112 15.35 12.07 11.51
CA ALA A 112 16.08 11.04 10.79
C ALA A 112 15.17 10.21 9.87
N ASN A 113 14.01 9.78 10.37
CA ASN A 113 13.04 9.02 9.57
C ASN A 113 12.44 9.88 8.45
N TRP A 114 12.15 11.16 8.72
CA TRP A 114 11.69 12.08 7.67
C TRP A 114 12.73 12.27 6.57
N GLN A 115 14.00 12.49 6.94
CA GLN A 115 15.08 12.60 5.95
C GLN A 115 15.25 11.31 5.16
N MET A 116 15.15 10.14 5.81
CA MET A 116 15.18 8.86 5.11
C MET A 116 14.01 8.72 4.14
N TYR A 117 12.81 9.17 4.52
CA TYR A 117 11.63 9.16 3.65
C TYR A 117 11.85 9.99 2.39
N LYS A 118 12.41 11.19 2.52
CA LYS A 118 12.79 12.05 1.39
C LYS A 118 13.86 11.41 0.51
N GLN A 119 14.93 10.87 1.11
CA GLN A 119 16.01 10.21 0.38
C GLN A 119 15.50 9.02 -0.45
N VAL A 120 14.64 8.18 0.13
CA VAL A 120 14.05 7.07 -0.61
C VAL A 120 13.11 7.56 -1.70
N ASN A 121 12.24 8.54 -1.45
CA ASN A 121 11.41 9.14 -2.51
C ASN A 121 12.27 9.69 -3.68
N GLN A 122 13.42 10.29 -3.38
CA GLN A 122 14.36 10.76 -4.40
C GLN A 122 14.95 9.61 -5.22
N LEU A 123 15.33 8.48 -4.59
CA LEU A 123 15.80 7.28 -5.29
C LEU A 123 14.74 6.73 -6.26
N TYR A 124 13.48 6.73 -5.85
CA TYR A 124 12.37 6.36 -6.72
C TYR A 124 12.26 7.33 -7.90
N ALA A 125 12.28 8.65 -7.65
CA ALA A 125 12.21 9.66 -8.71
C ALA A 125 13.39 9.55 -9.70
N ASP A 126 14.61 9.33 -9.21
CA ASP A 126 15.79 9.14 -10.06
C ASP A 126 15.69 7.87 -10.91
N THR A 127 15.20 6.77 -10.31
CA THR A 127 14.96 5.51 -11.05
C THR A 127 13.94 5.72 -12.15
N VAL A 128 12.83 6.43 -11.88
CA VAL A 128 11.83 6.78 -12.89
C VAL A 128 12.46 7.61 -14.00
N ALA A 129 13.21 8.67 -13.66
CA ALA A 129 13.83 9.56 -14.63
C ALA A 129 14.81 8.83 -15.57
N SER A 130 15.53 7.82 -15.07
CA SER A 130 16.44 7.01 -15.91
C SER A 130 15.73 6.06 -16.90
N LEU A 131 14.44 5.76 -16.68
CA LEU A 131 13.68 4.75 -17.43
C LEU A 131 12.55 5.33 -18.27
N ALA A 132 11.98 6.45 -17.85
CA ALA A 132 10.86 7.10 -18.50
C ALA A 132 11.31 7.84 -19.78
N LYS A 133 10.41 7.88 -20.77
CA LYS A 133 10.54 8.65 -22.01
C LYS A 133 9.60 9.86 -21.96
N SER A 134 9.84 10.87 -22.79
CA SER A 134 9.08 12.12 -22.79
C SER A 134 7.58 11.97 -23.08
N ASP A 135 7.16 10.88 -23.74
CA ASP A 135 5.78 10.58 -24.08
C ASP A 135 5.09 9.64 -23.06
N ASP A 136 5.82 9.11 -22.08
CA ASP A 136 5.26 8.20 -21.08
C ASP A 136 4.19 8.88 -20.21
N ARG A 137 3.41 8.06 -19.50
CA ARG A 137 2.56 8.50 -18.41
C ARG A 137 3.08 7.89 -17.12
N LEU A 138 3.33 8.72 -16.12
CA LEU A 138 3.74 8.29 -14.80
C LEU A 138 2.50 8.10 -13.93
N TRP A 139 2.41 6.96 -13.25
CA TRP A 139 1.38 6.72 -12.25
C TRP A 139 2.03 6.23 -10.95
N VAL A 140 2.09 7.14 -9.97
CA VAL A 140 2.66 6.91 -8.65
C VAL A 140 1.57 6.42 -7.71
N HIS A 141 1.90 5.44 -6.87
CA HIS A 141 0.97 4.84 -5.95
C HIS A 141 1.43 4.93 -4.51
N ASP A 142 0.46 5.36 -3.71
CA ASP A 142 0.34 5.14 -2.27
C ASP A 142 1.26 5.98 -1.36
N TYR A 143 0.92 5.98 -0.08
CA TYR A 143 1.45 6.89 0.94
C TYR A 143 2.97 6.83 1.14
N GLN A 144 3.65 5.78 0.68
CA GLN A 144 5.10 5.72 0.79
C GLN A 144 5.79 6.69 -0.20
N LEU A 145 5.12 7.07 -1.29
CA LEU A 145 5.73 7.79 -2.41
C LEU A 145 5.11 9.18 -2.65
N MET A 146 4.61 9.83 -1.59
CA MET A 146 3.87 11.08 -1.70
C MET A 146 4.71 12.25 -2.23
N LEU A 147 6.04 12.18 -2.19
CA LEU A 147 6.93 13.25 -2.66
C LEU A 147 7.41 13.04 -4.10
N VAL A 148 7.30 11.81 -4.62
CA VAL A 148 7.73 11.47 -5.97
C VAL A 148 7.08 12.35 -7.05
N PRO A 149 5.77 12.70 -7.01
CA PRO A 149 5.18 13.51 -8.07
C PRO A 149 5.86 14.87 -8.22
N GLU A 150 6.15 15.56 -7.12
CA GLU A 150 6.84 16.86 -7.15
C GLU A 150 8.30 16.73 -7.59
N MET A 151 9.02 15.73 -7.07
CA MET A 151 10.40 15.43 -7.50
C MET A 151 10.46 15.14 -9.01
N MET A 152 9.46 14.45 -9.54
CA MET A 152 9.34 14.17 -10.97
C MET A 152 8.90 15.39 -11.78
N ARG A 153 8.08 16.28 -11.22
CA ARG A 153 7.70 17.53 -11.90
C ARG A 153 8.92 18.41 -12.17
N VAL A 154 9.87 18.49 -11.23
CA VAL A 154 11.13 19.23 -11.43
C VAL A 154 11.94 18.67 -12.60
N LYS A 155 12.06 17.34 -12.70
CA LYS A 155 12.83 16.66 -13.76
C LYS A 155 12.07 16.58 -15.09
N TRP A 156 10.75 16.57 -15.04
CA TRP A 156 9.85 16.40 -16.18
C TRP A 156 8.68 17.41 -16.11
N PRO A 157 8.96 18.71 -16.37
CA PRO A 157 7.98 19.79 -16.17
C PRO A 157 6.68 19.62 -16.95
N LYS A 158 6.76 19.05 -18.16
CA LYS A 158 5.61 18.78 -19.05
C LYS A 158 5.11 17.32 -18.97
N GLY A 159 5.59 16.54 -18.01
CA GLY A 159 5.21 15.14 -17.83
C GLY A 159 3.75 14.97 -17.45
N ARG A 160 3.17 13.83 -17.82
CA ARG A 160 1.83 13.42 -17.38
C ARG A 160 1.97 12.56 -16.13
N ILE A 161 1.65 13.11 -14.98
CA ILE A 161 1.88 12.50 -13.68
C ILE A 161 0.54 12.31 -12.97
N GLY A 162 0.18 11.07 -12.68
CA GLY A 162 -0.92 10.71 -11.79
C GLY A 162 -0.40 10.22 -10.45
N PHE A 163 -1.15 10.50 -9.38
CA PHE A 163 -0.96 9.88 -8.07
C PHE A 163 -2.26 9.23 -7.62
N PHE A 164 -2.18 8.06 -6.98
CA PHE A 164 -3.34 7.45 -6.34
C PHE A 164 -3.00 6.99 -4.91
N LEU A 165 -3.79 7.44 -3.93
CA LEU A 165 -3.65 7.05 -2.52
C LEU A 165 -4.58 5.87 -2.20
N HIS A 166 -4.03 4.75 -1.69
CA HIS A 166 -4.79 3.53 -1.41
C HIS A 166 -5.28 3.42 0.04
N ILE A 167 -4.91 4.38 0.87
CA ILE A 167 -5.37 4.50 2.25
C ILE A 167 -6.33 5.70 2.36
N PRO A 168 -7.10 5.82 3.46
CA PRO A 168 -7.93 6.99 3.68
C PRO A 168 -7.08 8.27 3.66
N PHE A 169 -7.65 9.39 3.24
CA PHE A 169 -7.09 10.71 3.53
C PHE A 169 -7.82 11.27 4.75
N PRO A 170 -7.14 11.51 5.89
CA PRO A 170 -7.80 11.89 7.13
C PRO A 170 -8.37 13.31 7.04
N ALA A 171 -9.28 13.67 7.94
CA ALA A 171 -9.78 15.04 8.05
C ALA A 171 -8.61 16.03 8.24
N SER A 172 -8.76 17.27 7.77
CA SER A 172 -7.69 18.29 7.82
C SER A 172 -7.16 18.50 9.25
N GLU A 173 -8.05 18.58 10.24
CA GLU A 173 -7.69 18.70 11.66
C GLU A 173 -6.74 17.59 12.16
N ILE A 174 -6.84 16.38 11.59
CA ILE A 174 -5.93 15.26 11.90
C ILE A 174 -4.67 15.39 11.05
N PHE A 175 -4.81 15.59 9.73
CA PHE A 175 -3.68 15.66 8.81
C PHE A 175 -2.68 16.74 9.22
N LEU A 176 -3.16 17.91 9.62
CA LEU A 176 -2.34 19.08 9.96
C LEU A 176 -1.61 18.95 11.30
N THR A 177 -1.88 17.90 12.09
CA THR A 177 -1.08 17.60 13.28
C THR A 177 0.36 17.22 12.97
N THR A 178 0.65 16.72 11.76
CA THR A 178 2.03 16.47 11.35
C THR A 178 2.71 17.75 10.89
N LYS A 179 3.92 18.01 11.43
CA LYS A 179 4.79 19.11 11.00
C LYS A 179 5.19 19.05 9.50
N HIS A 180 4.94 17.92 8.84
CA HIS A 180 5.28 17.69 7.43
C HIS A 180 4.10 17.86 6.47
N ALA A 181 2.92 18.30 6.95
CA ALA A 181 1.70 18.41 6.15
C ALA A 181 1.89 19.24 4.87
N ALA A 182 2.60 20.37 4.97
CA ALA A 182 2.89 21.23 3.83
C ALA A 182 3.81 20.54 2.79
N GLU A 183 4.87 19.86 3.23
CA GLU A 183 5.80 19.15 2.33
C GLU A 183 5.09 17.99 1.62
N LEU A 184 4.28 17.21 2.35
CA LEU A 184 3.49 16.10 1.79
C LEU A 184 2.44 16.59 0.79
N THR A 185 1.74 17.69 1.12
CA THR A 185 0.75 18.31 0.23
C THR A 185 1.39 18.81 -1.05
N LYS A 186 2.54 19.51 -0.96
CA LYS A 186 3.31 19.92 -2.15
C LYS A 186 3.83 18.72 -2.95
N GLY A 187 4.19 17.63 -2.27
CA GLY A 187 4.54 16.37 -2.92
C GLY A 187 3.43 15.83 -3.83
N LEU A 188 2.21 15.71 -3.29
CA LEU A 188 1.01 15.26 -4.02
C LEU A 188 0.60 16.24 -5.11
N LEU A 189 0.60 17.52 -4.74
CA LEU A 189 0.91 18.70 -5.54
C LEU A 189 1.41 18.37 -6.94
N GLY A 190 2.62 17.79 -7.05
CA GLY A 190 3.35 17.54 -8.29
C GLY A 190 2.62 16.81 -9.42
N ALA A 191 1.55 16.08 -9.09
CA ALA A 191 0.71 15.37 -10.04
C ALA A 191 -0.23 16.30 -10.83
N ASP A 192 -0.64 15.87 -12.02
CA ASP A 192 -1.74 16.48 -12.79
C ASP A 192 -3.11 15.95 -12.33
N LEU A 193 -3.13 14.70 -11.85
CA LEU A 193 -4.32 14.01 -11.35
C LEU A 193 -4.01 13.30 -10.03
N LEU A 194 -4.71 13.69 -8.98
CA LEU A 194 -4.73 13.02 -7.68
C LEU A 194 -6.02 12.21 -7.53
N GLY A 195 -5.87 10.89 -7.39
CA GLY A 195 -6.95 9.95 -7.19
C GLY A 195 -7.04 9.46 -5.74
N LEU A 196 -8.26 9.41 -5.22
CA LEU A 196 -8.60 8.93 -3.87
C LEU A 196 -9.73 7.90 -3.97
N HIS A 197 -10.06 7.18 -2.89
CA HIS A 197 -11.14 6.18 -2.97
C HIS A 197 -12.55 6.75 -2.89
N THR A 198 -12.76 7.88 -2.19
CA THR A 198 -14.10 8.40 -1.89
C THR A 198 -14.16 9.92 -2.03
N GLY A 199 -15.37 10.44 -2.23
CA GLY A 199 -15.62 11.89 -2.20
C GLY A 199 -15.23 12.54 -0.87
N ALA A 200 -15.43 11.84 0.26
CA ALA A 200 -15.02 12.34 1.58
C ALA A 200 -13.50 12.55 1.66
N TYR A 201 -12.70 11.59 1.19
CA TYR A 201 -11.24 11.73 1.17
C TYR A 201 -10.80 12.85 0.21
N THR A 202 -11.51 13.02 -0.90
CA THR A 202 -11.31 14.15 -1.83
C THR A 202 -11.52 15.48 -1.15
N ASN A 203 -12.62 15.63 -0.42
CA ASN A 203 -12.93 16.87 0.32
C ASN A 203 -11.87 17.14 1.39
N ASN A 204 -11.53 16.15 2.22
CA ASN A 204 -10.50 16.28 3.25
C ASN A 204 -9.15 16.78 2.71
N PHE A 205 -8.73 16.31 1.53
CA PHE A 205 -7.52 16.78 0.88
C PHE A 205 -7.62 18.24 0.42
N LEU A 206 -8.76 18.63 -0.17
CA LEU A 206 -9.01 20.01 -0.59
C LEU A 206 -9.06 20.97 0.61
N ASP A 207 -9.70 20.55 1.71
CA ASP A 207 -9.75 21.30 2.96
C ASP A 207 -8.34 21.48 3.54
N SER A 208 -7.53 20.42 3.54
CA SER A 208 -6.12 20.49 3.95
C SER A 208 -5.31 21.47 3.09
N CYS A 209 -5.54 21.50 1.77
CA CYS A 209 -4.90 22.48 0.88
C CYS A 209 -5.34 23.91 1.20
N SER A 210 -6.63 24.11 1.49
CA SER A 210 -7.19 25.41 1.88
C SER A 210 -6.58 25.92 3.18
N GLU A 211 -6.54 25.09 4.22
CA GLU A 211 -6.00 25.45 5.54
C GLU A 211 -4.49 25.71 5.51
N LEU A 212 -3.75 25.02 4.65
CA LEU A 212 -2.33 25.27 4.42
C LEU A 212 -2.05 26.50 3.55
N GLY A 213 -3.09 27.11 2.95
CA GLY A 213 -2.93 28.21 1.99
C GLY A 213 -2.22 27.81 0.70
N ILE A 214 -2.34 26.55 0.27
CA ILE A 214 -1.66 26.02 -0.92
C ILE A 214 -2.62 26.02 -2.12
N GLY A 215 -2.48 27.01 -2.98
CA GLY A 215 -3.26 27.16 -4.21
C GLY A 215 -4.69 27.65 -3.96
N VAL A 216 -5.44 27.88 -5.05
CA VAL A 216 -6.86 28.25 -5.00
C VAL A 216 -7.71 27.01 -5.19
N ILE A 217 -8.57 26.72 -4.22
CA ILE A 217 -9.44 25.55 -4.25
C ILE A 217 -10.63 25.81 -5.16
N GLY A 218 -10.85 24.91 -6.11
CA GLY A 218 -12.05 24.87 -6.93
C GLY A 218 -12.76 23.53 -6.82
N SER A 219 -13.89 23.39 -7.50
CA SER A 219 -14.60 22.10 -7.54
C SER A 219 -13.70 20.99 -8.10
N ARG A 220 -13.31 20.05 -7.23
CA ARG A 220 -12.45 18.90 -7.56
C ARG A 220 -11.10 19.28 -8.20
N LYS A 221 -10.54 20.42 -7.79
CA LYS A 221 -9.24 20.89 -8.29
C LYS A 221 -8.53 21.83 -7.32
N VAL A 222 -7.21 21.89 -7.46
CA VAL A 222 -6.35 22.91 -6.84
C VAL A 222 -5.66 23.67 -7.97
N VAL A 223 -5.84 24.99 -8.00
CA VAL A 223 -5.21 25.89 -8.99
C VAL A 223 -3.91 26.43 -8.39
N LEU A 224 -2.79 26.09 -9.02
CA LEU A 224 -1.45 26.58 -8.71
C LEU A 224 -1.04 27.64 -9.75
N PRO A 225 0.00 28.45 -9.50
CA PRO A 225 0.39 29.54 -10.40
C PRO A 225 0.58 29.13 -11.87
N GLU A 226 1.15 27.95 -12.11
CA GLU A 226 1.47 27.48 -13.47
C GLU A 226 0.60 26.31 -13.95
N ARG A 227 -0.26 25.74 -13.09
CA ARG A 227 -0.99 24.51 -13.44
C ARG A 227 -2.22 24.26 -12.57
N VAL A 228 -3.07 23.35 -13.04
CA VAL A 228 -4.25 22.89 -12.32
C VAL A 228 -4.10 21.41 -12.00
N VAL A 229 -4.26 21.05 -10.74
CA VAL A 229 -4.28 19.66 -10.29
C VAL A 229 -5.73 19.23 -10.13
N ARG A 230 -6.14 18.17 -10.84
CA ARG A 230 -7.46 17.58 -10.66
C ARG A 230 -7.43 16.62 -9.47
N VAL A 231 -8.41 16.73 -8.58
CA VAL A 231 -8.54 15.87 -7.40
C VAL A 231 -9.90 15.18 -7.46
N THR A 232 -9.94 13.86 -7.52
CA THR A 232 -11.19 13.12 -7.67
C THR A 232 -11.11 11.72 -7.08
N ASP A 233 -12.26 11.10 -6.91
CA ASP A 233 -12.39 9.74 -6.41
C ASP A 233 -12.48 8.68 -7.54
N PHE A 234 -11.78 7.56 -7.33
CA PHE A 234 -11.87 6.33 -8.10
C PHE A 234 -11.89 5.14 -7.12
N PRO A 235 -13.07 4.57 -6.79
CA PRO A 235 -13.14 3.42 -5.91
C PRO A 235 -12.48 2.20 -6.59
N ILE A 236 -11.54 1.54 -5.89
CA ILE A 236 -10.88 0.36 -6.43
C ILE A 236 -11.80 -0.86 -6.29
N GLY A 237 -11.95 -1.60 -7.39
CA GLY A 237 -12.70 -2.85 -7.42
C GLY A 237 -11.80 -4.09 -7.33
N ILE A 238 -12.42 -5.25 -7.46
CA ILE A 238 -11.75 -6.55 -7.65
C ILE A 238 -12.03 -7.06 -9.06
N ASN A 239 -11.27 -8.06 -9.49
CA ASN A 239 -11.67 -8.87 -10.65
C ASN A 239 -12.86 -9.76 -10.21
N TYR A 240 -14.08 -9.29 -10.45
CA TYR A 240 -15.31 -9.96 -10.04
C TYR A 240 -15.39 -11.39 -10.59
N ASP A 241 -15.20 -11.56 -11.89
CA ASP A 241 -15.34 -12.86 -12.57
C ASP A 241 -14.38 -13.90 -11.99
N LYS A 242 -13.12 -13.51 -11.70
CA LYS A 242 -12.14 -14.39 -11.06
C LYS A 242 -12.67 -15.02 -9.75
N PHE A 243 -13.41 -14.26 -8.96
CA PHE A 243 -13.93 -14.74 -7.67
C PHE A 243 -15.31 -15.40 -7.81
N ALA A 244 -16.19 -14.87 -8.65
CA ALA A 244 -17.50 -15.44 -8.92
C ALA A 244 -17.38 -16.85 -9.54
N ASP A 245 -16.39 -17.04 -10.41
CA ASP A 245 -16.13 -18.32 -11.07
C ASP A 245 -15.19 -19.24 -10.29
N ALA A 246 -14.64 -18.82 -9.15
CA ALA A 246 -13.69 -19.62 -8.39
C ALA A 246 -14.28 -20.98 -7.97
N SER A 247 -15.58 -21.04 -7.68
CA SER A 247 -16.29 -22.29 -7.32
C SER A 247 -16.33 -23.32 -8.45
N LYS A 248 -16.14 -22.90 -9.72
CA LYS A 248 -16.11 -23.80 -10.88
C LYS A 248 -14.80 -24.59 -10.98
N SER A 249 -13.76 -24.17 -10.26
CA SER A 249 -12.49 -24.92 -10.20
C SER A 249 -12.69 -26.24 -9.44
N PHE A 250 -12.10 -27.29 -9.98
CA PHE A 250 -12.08 -28.60 -9.36
C PHE A 250 -11.36 -28.59 -8.01
N GLU A 251 -10.22 -27.88 -7.94
CA GLU A 251 -9.42 -27.70 -6.74
C GLU A 251 -10.22 -26.99 -5.64
N VAL A 252 -10.93 -25.91 -5.99
CA VAL A 252 -11.79 -25.17 -5.04
C VAL A 252 -12.95 -26.05 -4.57
N SER A 253 -13.55 -26.84 -5.47
CA SER A 253 -14.63 -27.77 -5.12
C SER A 253 -14.19 -28.85 -4.12
N ILE A 254 -12.96 -29.36 -4.24
CA ILE A 254 -12.39 -30.33 -3.28
C ILE A 254 -12.23 -29.67 -1.91
N GLU A 255 -11.59 -28.50 -1.83
CA GLU A 255 -11.38 -27.80 -0.56
C GLU A 255 -12.70 -27.39 0.10
N TYR A 256 -13.69 -26.97 -0.70
CA TYR A 256 -15.02 -26.66 -0.22
C TYR A 256 -15.70 -27.88 0.44
N ARG A 257 -15.61 -29.08 -0.15
CA ARG A 257 -16.15 -30.31 0.45
C ARG A 257 -15.47 -30.67 1.77
N LYS A 258 -14.15 -30.49 1.86
CA LYS A 258 -13.41 -30.69 3.13
C LYS A 258 -13.90 -29.74 4.22
N LEU A 259 -14.12 -28.47 3.88
CA LEU A 259 -14.64 -27.46 4.81
C LEU A 259 -16.09 -27.76 5.23
N LEU A 260 -16.95 -28.18 4.30
CA LEU A 260 -18.32 -28.61 4.60
C LEU A 260 -18.37 -29.76 5.59
N TRP A 261 -17.49 -30.76 5.41
CA TRP A 261 -17.42 -31.89 6.34
C TRP A 261 -16.87 -31.47 7.70
N LYS A 262 -15.76 -30.71 7.72
CA LYS A 262 -15.11 -30.20 8.95
C LYS A 262 -16.06 -29.36 9.82
N TYR A 263 -16.90 -28.54 9.20
CA TYR A 263 -17.81 -27.63 9.89
C TYR A 263 -19.28 -28.07 9.79
N ARG A 264 -19.54 -29.37 9.54
CA ARG A 264 -20.89 -29.90 9.40
C ARG A 264 -21.75 -29.59 10.63
N GLY A 265 -22.95 -29.06 10.38
CA GLY A 265 -23.89 -28.67 11.43
C GLY A 265 -23.54 -27.37 12.17
N LYS A 266 -22.50 -26.65 11.73
CA LYS A 266 -22.07 -25.37 12.33
C LYS A 266 -22.28 -24.22 11.36
N LYS A 267 -22.58 -23.03 11.90
CA LYS A 267 -22.47 -21.76 11.17
C LYS A 267 -21.04 -21.25 11.28
N VAL A 268 -20.45 -20.87 10.14
CA VAL A 268 -19.06 -20.40 10.08
C VAL A 268 -19.04 -18.89 9.89
N ILE A 269 -18.36 -18.19 10.78
CA ILE A 269 -17.98 -16.78 10.63
C ILE A 269 -16.55 -16.75 10.12
N LEU A 270 -16.35 -16.37 8.86
CA LEU A 270 -15.04 -16.25 8.26
C LEU A 270 -14.53 -14.82 8.35
N THR A 271 -13.25 -14.67 8.70
CA THR A 271 -12.60 -13.37 8.66
C THR A 271 -11.15 -13.50 8.21
N ILE A 272 -10.75 -12.67 7.24
CA ILE A 272 -9.44 -12.73 6.59
C ILE A 272 -8.87 -11.32 6.54
N ASP A 273 -7.78 -11.10 7.28
CA ASP A 273 -7.17 -9.78 7.40
C ASP A 273 -5.66 -9.91 7.57
N ARG A 274 -4.94 -8.83 7.28
CA ARG A 274 -3.59 -8.67 7.83
C ARG A 274 -3.69 -8.44 9.33
N LEU A 275 -2.70 -8.91 10.07
CA LEU A 275 -2.48 -8.55 11.47
C LEU A 275 -2.08 -7.07 11.54
N ASP A 276 -3.07 -6.19 11.57
CA ASP A 276 -2.92 -4.75 11.44
C ASP A 276 -3.91 -4.04 12.38
N PRO A 277 -3.48 -3.03 13.16
CA PRO A 277 -4.33 -2.36 14.15
C PRO A 277 -5.61 -1.75 13.55
N SER A 278 -5.57 -1.35 12.28
CA SER A 278 -6.74 -0.81 11.55
C SER A 278 -7.88 -1.81 11.35
N LYS A 279 -7.67 -3.11 11.62
CA LYS A 279 -8.63 -4.18 11.31
C LYS A 279 -9.57 -4.53 12.47
N GLY A 280 -9.32 -4.03 13.68
CA GLY A 280 -10.21 -4.29 14.82
C GLY A 280 -10.31 -5.77 15.21
N LEU A 281 -9.24 -6.55 15.01
CA LEU A 281 -9.20 -8.00 15.28
C LEU A 281 -9.58 -8.34 16.73
N VAL A 282 -9.00 -7.61 17.69
CA VAL A 282 -9.30 -7.72 19.12
C VAL A 282 -10.79 -7.45 19.39
N GLY A 283 -11.37 -6.43 18.76
CA GLY A 283 -12.79 -6.11 18.87
C GLY A 283 -13.69 -7.24 18.37
N ARG A 284 -13.33 -7.86 17.24
CA ARG A 284 -14.05 -9.03 16.70
C ARG A 284 -14.01 -10.24 17.63
N LEU A 285 -12.85 -10.56 18.21
CA LEU A 285 -12.74 -11.67 19.17
C LEU A 285 -13.54 -11.40 20.44
N LYS A 286 -13.51 -10.16 20.97
CA LYS A 286 -14.33 -9.75 22.11
C LYS A 286 -15.83 -9.86 21.80
N ALA A 287 -16.26 -9.39 20.63
CA ALA A 287 -17.65 -9.50 20.20
C ALA A 287 -18.10 -10.96 20.05
N TYR A 288 -17.25 -11.83 19.50
CA TYR A 288 -17.51 -13.26 19.40
C TYR A 288 -17.64 -13.92 20.79
N ARG A 289 -16.78 -13.55 21.73
CA ARG A 289 -16.89 -13.98 23.13
C ARG A 289 -18.21 -13.54 23.76
N THR A 290 -18.61 -12.28 23.57
CA THR A 290 -19.88 -11.76 24.08
C THR A 290 -21.06 -12.51 23.47
N LEU A 291 -21.08 -12.74 22.16
CA LEU A 291 -22.11 -13.52 21.47
C LEU A 291 -22.31 -14.90 22.12
N LEU A 292 -21.21 -15.63 22.36
CA LEU A 292 -21.27 -16.96 22.98
C LEU A 292 -21.74 -16.89 24.44
N LYS A 293 -21.24 -15.93 25.23
CA LYS A 293 -21.66 -15.72 26.62
C LYS A 293 -23.16 -15.43 26.75
N GLU A 294 -23.69 -14.55 25.91
CA GLU A 294 -25.10 -14.15 25.92
C GLU A 294 -26.02 -15.21 25.30
N ASN A 295 -25.47 -16.14 24.52
CA ASN A 295 -26.23 -17.16 23.81
C ASN A 295 -25.60 -18.56 23.97
N PRO A 296 -25.66 -19.19 25.17
CA PRO A 296 -25.06 -20.51 25.40
C PRO A 296 -25.53 -21.60 24.43
N LYS A 297 -26.75 -21.47 23.90
CA LYS A 297 -27.32 -22.36 22.86
C LYS A 297 -26.51 -22.42 21.55
N LEU A 298 -25.64 -21.44 21.31
CA LEU A 298 -24.75 -21.36 20.14
C LEU A 298 -23.42 -22.07 20.35
N HIS A 299 -23.09 -22.49 21.57
CA HIS A 299 -21.87 -23.24 21.85
C HIS A 299 -21.82 -24.51 21.01
N GLY A 300 -20.69 -24.70 20.31
CA GLY A 300 -20.51 -25.82 19.37
C GLY A 300 -21.27 -25.71 18.04
N LYS A 301 -22.21 -24.77 17.90
CA LYS A 301 -23.03 -24.54 16.68
C LYS A 301 -22.56 -23.38 15.83
N VAL A 302 -21.80 -22.44 16.40
CA VAL A 302 -21.15 -21.35 15.66
C VAL A 302 -19.65 -21.47 15.84
N VAL A 303 -18.89 -21.25 14.77
CA VAL A 303 -17.43 -21.23 14.79
C VAL A 303 -16.94 -19.99 14.08
N MET A 304 -15.91 -19.33 14.64
CA MET A 304 -15.17 -18.29 13.94
C MET A 304 -13.87 -18.88 13.37
N VAL A 305 -13.63 -18.66 12.08
CA VAL A 305 -12.36 -18.96 11.41
C VAL A 305 -11.69 -17.62 11.11
N MET A 306 -10.65 -17.30 11.87
CA MET A 306 -9.87 -16.07 11.72
C MET A 306 -8.52 -16.37 11.08
N GLN A 307 -8.31 -15.85 9.88
CA GLN A 307 -7.02 -15.89 9.18
C GLN A 307 -6.36 -14.52 9.29
N ALA A 308 -5.39 -14.41 10.21
CA ALA A 308 -4.59 -13.20 10.41
C ALA A 308 -3.20 -13.36 9.75
N MET A 309 -2.98 -12.70 8.61
CA MET A 309 -1.69 -12.77 7.91
C MET A 309 -0.64 -11.89 8.60
N PRO A 310 0.57 -12.39 8.91
CA PRO A 310 1.65 -11.58 9.46
C PRO A 310 1.95 -10.34 8.61
N SER A 311 2.18 -9.20 9.27
CA SER A 311 2.45 -7.93 8.61
C SER A 311 3.31 -7.06 9.51
N ARG A 312 4.38 -6.45 8.96
CA ARG A 312 5.19 -5.41 9.63
C ARG A 312 5.65 -5.83 11.05
N THR A 313 6.18 -7.04 11.16
CA THR A 313 6.51 -7.71 12.43
C THR A 313 7.61 -7.04 13.24
N GLU A 314 8.33 -6.09 12.65
CA GLU A 314 9.39 -5.30 13.30
C GLU A 314 8.83 -4.08 14.05
N ILE A 315 7.56 -3.72 13.85
CA ILE A 315 6.96 -2.52 14.47
C ILE A 315 6.32 -2.91 15.81
N PRO A 316 6.64 -2.24 16.94
CA PRO A 316 6.13 -2.58 18.27
C PRO A 316 4.61 -2.68 18.37
N ALA A 317 3.87 -1.75 17.73
CA ALA A 317 2.41 -1.78 17.71
C ALA A 317 1.83 -3.06 17.08
N TYR A 318 2.51 -3.64 16.08
CA TYR A 318 2.10 -4.87 15.42
C TYR A 318 2.44 -6.11 16.26
N GLN A 319 3.58 -6.09 16.95
CA GLN A 319 3.97 -7.13 17.90
C GLN A 319 2.99 -7.19 19.07
N LYS A 320 2.60 -6.03 19.62
CA LYS A 320 1.58 -5.94 20.68
C LYS A 320 0.24 -6.50 20.23
N LEU A 321 -0.22 -6.10 19.04
CA LEU A 321 -1.48 -6.62 18.48
C LEU A 321 -1.44 -8.14 18.33
N ARG A 322 -0.31 -8.71 17.88
CA ARG A 322 -0.13 -10.16 17.81
C ARG A 322 -0.38 -10.83 19.16
N ILE A 323 0.30 -10.34 20.20
CA ILE A 323 0.18 -10.87 21.56
C ILE A 323 -1.28 -10.78 22.05
N ASP A 324 -1.96 -9.66 21.79
CA ASP A 324 -3.34 -9.45 22.22
C ASP A 324 -4.32 -10.38 21.49
N VAL A 325 -4.10 -10.63 20.18
CA VAL A 325 -4.89 -11.59 19.40
C VAL A 325 -4.63 -13.02 19.88
N ASP A 326 -3.36 -13.41 20.05
CA ASP A 326 -2.96 -14.76 20.50
C ASP A 326 -3.50 -15.08 21.90
N LYS A 327 -3.63 -14.08 22.79
CA LYS A 327 -4.23 -14.26 24.13
C LYS A 327 -5.75 -14.43 24.11
N LEU A 328 -6.43 -13.95 23.07
CA LEU A 328 -7.89 -13.95 22.98
C LEU A 328 -8.45 -15.12 22.17
N ALA A 329 -7.67 -15.62 21.22
CA ALA A 329 -7.97 -16.76 20.36
C ALA A 329 -7.87 -18.08 21.14
#